data_AF-A0A4Y2FPZ7-F1
#
_entry.id   AF-A0A4Y2FPZ7-F1
#
_cell.length_a   1.000
_cell.length_b   1.000
_cell.length_c   1.000
_cell.angle_alpha   90.00
_cell.angle_beta   90.00
_cell.angle_gamma   90.00
#
_symmetry.space_group_name_H-M   'P 1'
#
loop_
_entity.id
_entity.type
_entity.pdbx_description
1 polymer ?
#
loop_
_entity_poly.entity_id
_entity_poly.type
_entity_poly.pdbx_seq_one_letter_code
_entity_poly.pdbx_strand_id
1 'polypeptide(L)'
;MVSRCTWDSRSLRERSDLLQEEVRDHFLSTVKVNEEGRFQVSLPWLDNHLPLKDNHDLAVKRLDSTVKRLKAEKLYDAYGEVFNEWKREGIIEVVPKSEIDLPCHYPPHRHVVKENSTTRIRPVFDA
;
A
#
# COMPACT_ATOMS: atom_id res chain seq x y z
N MET A 1 17.42 34.47 8.19
CA MET A 1 16.23 34.80 7.39
C MET A 1 15.21 33.70 7.63
N VAL A 2 14.21 33.92 8.48
CA VAL A 2 13.25 32.87 8.88
C VAL A 2 12.02 33.01 8.01
N SER A 3 11.90 32.21 6.94
CA SER A 3 10.67 32.11 6.17
C SER A 3 9.58 31.52 7.03
N ARG A 4 8.60 32.35 7.40
CA ARG A 4 7.39 31.95 8.11
C ARG A 4 6.42 31.38 7.08
N CYS A 5 6.31 30.05 7.00
CA CYS A 5 5.23 29.40 6.27
C CYS A 5 3.90 29.71 6.98
N THR A 6 3.18 30.72 6.52
CA THR A 6 1.80 30.96 6.94
C THR A 6 0.90 29.98 6.18
N TRP A 7 0.43 28.95 6.87
CA TRP A 7 -0.62 28.07 6.35
C TRP A 7 -1.93 28.86 6.33
N ASP A 8 -2.34 29.35 5.16
CA ASP A 8 -3.64 30.00 5.03
C ASP A 8 -4.75 28.95 5.08
N SER A 9 -5.41 28.90 6.24
CA SER A 9 -6.51 27.97 6.52
C SER A 9 -7.75 28.17 5.63
N ARG A 10 -7.89 29.31 4.93
CA ARG A 10 -8.95 29.52 3.93
C ARG A 10 -8.62 28.82 2.63
N SER A 11 -7.41 29.01 2.11
CA SER A 11 -6.92 28.35 0.88
C SER A 11 -6.97 26.82 0.97
N LEU A 12 -6.66 26.24 2.14
CA LEU A 12 -6.78 24.79 2.35
C LEU A 12 -8.25 24.30 2.34
N ARG A 13 -9.18 25.14 2.81
CA ARG A 13 -10.61 24.82 2.89
C ARG A 13 -11.26 24.90 1.51
N GLU A 14 -10.98 25.97 0.76
CA GLU A 14 -11.43 26.17 -0.62
C GLU A 14 -10.94 25.04 -1.55
N ARG A 15 -9.68 24.61 -1.40
CA ARG A 15 -9.17 23.44 -2.11
C ARG A 15 -9.91 22.16 -1.74
N SER A 16 -10.19 21.96 -0.45
CA SER A 16 -10.92 20.78 0.03
C SER A 16 -12.32 20.72 -0.57
N ASP A 17 -13.04 21.85 -0.62
CA ASP A 17 -14.41 21.90 -1.11
C ASP A 17 -14.49 21.59 -2.61
N LEU A 18 -13.57 22.13 -3.42
CA LEU A 18 -13.46 21.81 -4.85
C LEU A 18 -13.19 20.32 -5.09
N LEU A 19 -12.26 19.74 -4.33
CA LEU A 19 -11.96 18.31 -4.39
C LEU A 19 -13.17 17.44 -4.02
N GLN A 20 -13.98 17.85 -3.04
CA GLN A 20 -15.20 17.12 -2.68
C GLN A 20 -16.25 17.17 -3.80
N GLU A 21 -16.40 18.30 -4.48
CA GLU A 21 -17.30 18.42 -5.63
C GLU A 21 -16.84 17.55 -6.80
N GLU A 22 -15.56 17.58 -7.16
CA GLU A 22 -14.99 16.73 -8.22
C GLU A 22 -15.18 15.24 -7.92
N VAL A 23 -14.93 14.80 -6.68
CA VAL A 23 -15.14 13.42 -6.26
C VAL A 23 -16.61 13.02 -6.33
N ARG A 24 -17.52 13.92 -5.93
CA ARG A 24 -18.98 13.68 -6.01
C ARG A 24 -19.42 13.54 -7.47
N ASP A 25 -18.93 14.40 -8.35
CA ASP A 25 -19.33 14.40 -9.75
C ASP A 25 -18.76 13.17 -10.48
N HIS A 26 -17.54 12.73 -10.15
CA HIS A 26 -16.98 11.45 -10.59
C HIS A 26 -17.80 10.25 -10.10
N PHE A 27 -18.20 10.27 -8.82
CA PHE A 27 -19.06 9.23 -8.27
C PHE A 27 -20.37 9.12 -9.06
N LEU A 28 -21.10 10.23 -9.22
CA LEU A 28 -22.40 10.25 -9.89
C LEU A 28 -22.31 9.85 -11.37
N SER A 29 -21.25 10.25 -12.07
CA SER A 29 -21.04 9.92 -13.49
C SER A 29 -20.62 8.47 -13.72
N THR A 30 -20.03 7.80 -12.72
CA THR A 30 -19.51 6.43 -12.86
C THR A 30 -20.41 5.36 -12.24
N VAL A 31 -21.47 5.75 -11.53
CA VAL A 31 -22.47 4.81 -11.00
C VAL A 31 -23.22 4.14 -12.15
N LYS A 32 -23.15 2.81 -12.21
CA LYS A 32 -23.90 1.96 -13.14
C LYS A 32 -24.52 0.80 -12.38
N VAL A 33 -25.63 0.28 -12.89
CA VAL A 33 -26.23 -0.96 -12.38
C VAL A 33 -25.89 -2.08 -13.37
N ASN A 34 -25.29 -3.16 -12.87
CA ASN A 34 -24.97 -4.31 -13.71
C ASN A 34 -26.21 -5.16 -14.02
N GLU A 35 -26.06 -6.18 -14.87
CA GLU A 35 -27.14 -7.11 -15.25
C GLU A 35 -27.73 -7.88 -14.05
N GLU A 36 -27.00 -7.98 -12.94
CA GLU A 36 -27.43 -8.61 -11.68
C GLU A 36 -28.11 -7.63 -10.71
N GLY A 37 -28.32 -6.36 -11.10
CA GLY A 37 -28.93 -5.33 -10.25
C GLY A 37 -28.01 -4.72 -9.18
N ARG A 38 -26.70 -4.93 -9.27
CA ARG A 38 -25.68 -4.39 -8.33
C ARG A 38 -25.12 -3.06 -8.83
N PHE A 39 -24.92 -2.13 -7.91
CA PHE A 39 -24.22 -0.88 -8.19
C PHE A 39 -22.73 -1.13 -8.39
N GLN A 40 -22.20 -0.62 -9.50
CA GLN A 40 -20.78 -0.52 -9.79
C GLN A 40 -20.43 0.96 -9.88
N VAL A 41 -19.34 1.35 -9.23
CA VAL A 41 -18.85 2.73 -9.20
C VAL A 41 -17.35 2.70 -9.43
N SER A 42 -16.83 3.68 -10.17
CA SER A 42 -15.38 3.81 -10.33
C SER A 42 -14.78 4.43 -9.08
N LEU A 43 -13.60 3.97 -8.69
CA LEU A 43 -12.82 4.65 -7.66
C LEU A 43 -12.43 6.05 -8.16
N PRO A 44 -12.53 7.09 -7.31
CA PRO A 44 -12.05 8.43 -7.62
C PRO A 44 -10.53 8.44 -7.51
N TRP A 45 -9.85 8.33 -8.64
CA TRP A 45 -8.39 8.44 -8.71
C TRP A 45 -7.99 9.91 -8.76
N LEU A 46 -6.88 10.26 -8.10
CA LEU A 46 -6.31 11.59 -8.20
C LEU A 46 -5.47 11.66 -9.49
N ASP A 47 -5.95 12.41 -10.47
CA ASP A 47 -5.20 12.64 -11.70
C ASP A 47 -3.93 13.47 -11.42
N ASN A 48 -2.87 13.23 -12.19
CA ASN A 48 -1.59 13.95 -12.09
C ASN A 48 -0.84 13.80 -10.74
N HIS A 49 -1.01 12.69 -10.02
CA HIS A 49 -0.12 12.40 -8.89
C HIS A 49 1.35 12.31 -9.35
N LEU A 50 2.27 12.81 -8.51
CA LEU A 50 3.69 12.64 -8.77
C LEU A 50 4.05 11.15 -8.66
N PRO A 51 4.98 10.64 -9.50
CA PRO A 51 5.49 9.29 -9.35
C PRO A 51 6.02 9.06 -7.93
N LEU A 52 5.73 7.88 -7.38
CA LEU A 52 6.30 7.47 -6.10
C LEU A 52 7.82 7.45 -6.20
N LYS A 53 8.49 7.95 -5.16
CA LYS A 53 9.95 7.86 -5.06
C LYS A 53 10.35 6.40 -4.84
N ASP A 54 11.41 6.00 -5.52
CA ASP A 54 12.06 4.71 -5.26
C ASP A 54 12.57 4.65 -3.81
N ASN A 55 12.33 3.50 -3.18
CA ASN A 55 12.72 3.22 -1.81
C ASN A 55 13.51 1.91 -1.64
N HIS A 56 14.03 1.33 -2.73
CA HIS A 56 14.70 0.04 -2.75
C HIS A 56 15.76 -0.13 -1.64
N ASP A 57 16.72 0.80 -1.55
CA ASP A 57 17.81 0.72 -0.56
C ASP A 57 17.30 0.72 0.89
N LEU A 58 16.24 1.49 1.16
CA LEU A 58 15.62 1.52 2.48
C LEU A 58 14.84 0.23 2.75
N ALA A 59 14.15 -0.30 1.75
CA ALA A 59 13.41 -1.55 1.84
C ALA A 59 14.34 -2.73 2.12
N VAL A 60 15.49 -2.83 1.45
CA VAL A 60 16.50 -3.86 1.70
C VAL A 60 17.02 -3.78 3.14
N LYS A 61 17.39 -2.58 3.63
CA LYS A 61 17.84 -2.40 5.01
C LYS A 61 16.78 -2.81 6.04
N ARG A 62 15.51 -2.49 5.78
CA ARG A 62 14.38 -2.90 6.62
C ARG A 62 14.17 -4.41 6.59
N LEU A 63 14.26 -5.03 5.41
CA LEU A 63 14.16 -6.47 5.24
C LEU A 63 15.26 -7.19 6.04
N ASP A 64 16.51 -6.74 5.95
CA ASP A 64 17.63 -7.31 6.71
C ASP A 64 17.39 -7.28 8.22
N SER A 65 16.86 -6.17 8.72
CA SER A 65 16.49 -6.03 10.15
C SER A 65 15.38 -7.02 10.54
N THR A 66 14.34 -7.12 9.72
CA THR A 66 13.23 -8.07 9.91
C THR A 66 13.72 -9.52 9.91
N VAL A 67 14.59 -9.88 8.95
CA VAL A 67 15.20 -11.22 8.85
C VAL A 67 16.03 -11.55 10.08
N LYS A 68 16.87 -10.62 10.56
CA LYS A 68 17.65 -10.81 11.79
C LYS A 68 16.75 -11.08 13.00
N ARG A 69 15.67 -10.31 13.15
CA ARG A 69 14.70 -10.49 14.24
C ARG A 69 13.96 -11.83 14.15
N LEU A 70 13.49 -12.20 12.95
CA LEU A 70 12.82 -13.48 12.70
C LEU A 70 13.72 -14.69 13.02
N LYS A 71 15.00 -14.61 12.69
CA LYS A 71 15.99 -15.65 13.03
C LYS A 71 16.20 -15.75 14.53
N ALA A 72 16.31 -14.61 15.23
CA ALA A 72 16.43 -14.58 16.69
C ALA A 72 15.22 -15.20 17.39
N GLU A 73 14.02 -14.98 16.86
CA GLU A 73 12.76 -15.53 17.37
C GLU A 73 12.46 -16.97 16.89
N LYS A 74 13.30 -17.54 16.02
CA LYS A 74 13.10 -18.86 15.38
C LYS A 74 11.80 -18.98 14.56
N LEU A 75 11.38 -17.86 13.97
CA LEU A 75 10.15 -17.78 13.15
C LEU A 75 10.43 -17.64 11.66
N TYR A 76 11.70 -17.64 11.24
CA TYR A 76 12.09 -17.37 9.84
C TYR A 76 11.42 -18.32 8.84
N ASP A 77 11.51 -19.63 9.05
CA ASP A 77 10.96 -20.62 8.12
C ASP A 77 9.42 -20.56 8.10
N ALA A 78 8.80 -20.49 9.28
CA ALA A 78 7.34 -20.38 9.40
C ALA A 78 6.79 -19.09 8.76
N TYR A 79 7.55 -17.99 8.81
CA TYR A 79 7.18 -16.75 8.13
C TYR A 79 7.37 -16.85 6.61
N GLY A 80 8.43 -17.50 6.15
CA GLY A 80 8.65 -17.76 4.72
C GLY A 80 7.55 -18.61 4.09
N GLU A 81 7.02 -19.59 4.84
CA GLU A 81 5.90 -20.41 4.38
C GLU A 81 4.62 -19.60 4.09
N VAL A 82 4.39 -18.49 4.80
CA VAL A 82 3.24 -17.60 4.51
C VAL A 82 3.36 -16.99 3.11
N PHE A 83 4.56 -16.54 2.72
CA PHE A 83 4.76 -16.02 1.37
C PHE A 83 4.70 -17.12 0.31
N ASN A 84 5.16 -18.34 0.62
CA ASN A 84 5.02 -19.48 -0.28
C ASN A 84 3.53 -19.84 -0.49
N GLU A 85 2.70 -19.77 0.55
CA GLU A 85 1.26 -19.94 0.47
C GLU A 85 0.62 -18.87 -0.40
N TRP A 86 0.91 -17.58 -0.14
CA TRP A 86 0.42 -16.48 -0.98
C TRP A 86 0.82 -16.62 -2.45
N LYS A 87 2.02 -17.14 -2.71
CA LYS A 87 2.47 -17.43 -4.07
C LYS A 87 1.68 -18.57 -4.70
N ARG A 88 1.35 -19.63 -3.96
CA ARG A 88 0.51 -20.75 -4.44
C ARG A 88 -0.93 -20.32 -4.69
N GLU A 89 -1.46 -19.43 -3.86
CA GLU A 89 -2.80 -18.86 -4.00
C GLU A 89 -2.89 -17.79 -5.11
N GLY A 90 -1.75 -17.35 -5.67
CA GLY A 90 -1.70 -16.31 -6.70
C GLY A 90 -1.94 -14.90 -6.15
N ILE A 91 -1.77 -14.69 -4.84
CA ILE A 91 -1.86 -13.37 -4.20
C ILE A 91 -0.61 -12.54 -4.52
N ILE A 92 0.55 -13.19 -4.58
CA ILE A 92 1.83 -12.56 -4.92
C ILE A 92 2.53 -13.32 -6.04
N GLU A 93 3.39 -12.63 -6.78
CA GLU A 93 4.19 -13.19 -7.85
C GLU A 93 5.67 -12.81 -7.73
N VAL A 94 6.52 -13.50 -8.49
CA VAL A 94 7.93 -13.16 -8.59
C VAL A 94 8.07 -12.08 -9.65
N VAL A 95 8.68 -10.96 -9.28
CA VAL A 95 8.94 -9.86 -10.21
C VAL A 95 9.81 -10.35 -11.38
N PRO A 96 9.39 -10.15 -12.64
CA PRO A 96 10.17 -10.49 -13.81
C PRO A 96 11.51 -9.74 -13.82
N LYS A 97 12.58 -10.39 -14.33
CA LYS A 97 13.92 -9.76 -14.37
C LYS A 97 13.97 -8.45 -15.18
N SER A 98 13.09 -8.31 -16.17
CA SER A 98 12.95 -7.10 -16.98
C SER A 98 12.39 -5.89 -16.20
N GLU A 99 11.75 -6.14 -15.06
CA GLU A 99 11.04 -5.12 -14.28
C GLU A 99 11.79 -4.73 -13.00
N ILE A 100 12.88 -5.43 -12.67
CA ILE A 100 13.66 -5.17 -11.45
C ILE A 100 14.20 -3.74 -11.40
N ASP A 101 14.62 -3.21 -12.55
CA ASP A 101 15.22 -1.87 -12.66
C ASP A 101 14.17 -0.76 -12.90
N LEU A 102 12.88 -1.10 -12.94
CA LEU A 102 11.82 -0.10 -13.07
C LEU A 102 11.59 0.62 -11.74
N PRO A 103 11.18 1.91 -11.77
CA PRO A 103 10.79 2.63 -10.56
C PRO A 103 9.71 1.86 -9.81
N CYS A 104 10.03 1.43 -8.59
CA CYS A 104 9.16 0.62 -7.77
C CYS A 104 9.17 1.13 -6.33
N HIS A 105 8.09 0.83 -5.62
CA HIS A 105 7.96 1.17 -4.22
C HIS A 105 7.64 -0.10 -3.43
N TYR A 106 8.53 -0.45 -2.50
CA TYR A 106 8.41 -1.65 -1.69
C TYR A 106 7.73 -1.29 -0.37
N PRO A 107 6.52 -1.79 -0.10
CA PRO A 107 5.86 -1.53 1.17
C PRO A 107 6.64 -2.22 2.29
N PRO A 108 7.06 -1.47 3.33
CA PRO A 108 7.72 -2.06 4.47
C PRO A 108 6.75 -3.02 5.18
N HIS A 109 7.28 -4.12 5.70
CA HIS A 109 6.46 -5.08 6.43
C HIS A 109 7.18 -5.61 7.67
N ARG A 110 6.38 -6.12 8.60
CA ARG A 110 6.83 -6.81 9.81
C ARG A 110 5.96 -8.01 10.11
N HIS A 111 6.55 -9.00 10.77
CA HIS A 111 5.79 -10.14 11.26
C HIS A 111 5.01 -9.76 12.53
N VAL A 112 3.77 -10.25 12.62
CA VAL A 112 2.96 -10.20 13.83
C VAL A 112 2.52 -11.61 14.18
N VAL A 113 2.81 -12.03 15.41
CA VAL A 113 2.42 -13.33 15.95
C VAL A 113 1.14 -13.17 16.77
N LYS A 114 0.14 -13.99 16.49
CA LYS A 114 -1.10 -14.08 17.28
C LYS A 114 -1.33 -15.54 17.63
N GLU A 115 -1.13 -15.89 18.91
CA GLU A 115 -1.13 -17.29 19.35
C GLU A 115 -2.51 -17.96 19.22
N ASN A 116 -3.59 -17.21 19.40
CA ASN A 116 -4.98 -17.72 19.37
C ASN A 116 -5.65 -17.52 18.00
N SER A 117 -4.91 -17.66 16.91
CA SER A 117 -5.38 -17.40 15.54
C SER A 117 -5.15 -18.60 14.64
N THR A 118 -6.06 -18.82 13.68
CA THR A 118 -5.89 -19.84 12.63
C THR A 118 -4.60 -19.60 11.84
N THR A 119 -4.31 -18.35 11.52
CA THR A 119 -3.02 -17.91 10.97
C THR A 119 -2.17 -17.33 12.10
N ARG A 120 -1.20 -18.12 12.60
CA ARG A 120 -0.37 -17.77 13.77
C ARG A 120 0.57 -16.60 13.49
N ILE A 121 1.10 -16.49 12.28
CA ILE A 121 2.07 -15.46 11.88
C ILE A 121 1.55 -14.78 10.62
N ARG A 122 1.54 -13.45 10.59
CA ARG A 122 1.11 -12.67 9.42
C ARG A 122 2.05 -11.51 9.10
N PRO A 123 2.35 -11.27 7.81
CA PRO A 123 2.94 -10.02 7.37
C PRO A 123 1.95 -8.87 7.60
N VAL A 124 2.42 -7.80 8.22
CA VAL A 124 1.69 -6.53 8.31
C VAL A 124 2.51 -5.49 7.57
N PHE A 125 1.90 -4.89 6.55
CA PHE A 125 2.48 -3.81 5.76
C PHE A 125 2.15 -2.47 6.43
N ASP A 126 3.15 -1.61 6.54
CA ASP A 126 3.02 -0.23 7.03
C ASP A 126 2.94 0.67 5.80
N ALA A 127 1.84 1.40 5.64
CA ALA A 127 1.51 2.19 4.45
C ALA A 127 1.59 3.69 4.76
#